data_AF-A0AA95JMN0-F1
#
_entry.id   AF-A0AA95JMN0-F1
#
_cell.length_a   1.000
_cell.length_b   1.000
_cell.length_c   1.000
_cell.angle_alpha   90.00
_cell.angle_beta   90.00
_cell.angle_gamma   90.00
#
_symmetry.space_group_name_H-M   'P 1'
#
loop_
_entity.id
_entity.type
_entity.pdbx_description
1 polymer ?
#
loop_
_entity_poly.entity_id
_entity_poly.type
_entity_poly.pdbx_seq_one_letter_code
_entity_poly.pdbx_strand_id
1 'polypeptide(L)'
;MNIYKEYFQTLKEYLTILKIDKNTKGIAGCNDDDIKALIDKKGKLPLAYEEYLRSIGKFFLFDFMDAENMSYEDLDYTTEFGEQIFESNNFTANQPVIIISERRNDYISLIYPDEGDNPKVWIMSEYWDDDEEEENLTTRMNSFTDLIDSFFTQTLINHTAGFHFVSSEIPENEVENHIRNLYLKWFTGLKIIKTRVDHYAGNNVLINNLNEIFMSYYSINENFINEELNDNKIQF
;
A
#
# COMPACT_ATOMS: atom_id res chain seq x y z
N MET A 1 -15.51 15.97 9.41
CA MET A 1 -14.12 15.79 8.94
C MET A 1 -13.92 14.30 8.76
N ASN A 2 -13.59 13.82 7.55
CA ASN A 2 -13.51 12.39 7.25
C ASN A 2 -12.14 11.85 7.70
N ILE A 3 -12.14 10.95 8.70
CA ILE A 3 -10.89 10.41 9.27
C ILE A 3 -10.06 9.63 8.23
N TYR A 4 -10.72 8.95 7.28
CA TYR A 4 -10.05 8.18 6.24
C TYR A 4 -9.35 9.09 5.22
N LYS A 5 -10.01 10.20 4.86
CA LYS A 5 -9.44 11.19 3.95
C LYS A 5 -8.11 11.74 4.48
N GLU A 6 -8.08 12.17 5.74
CA GLU A 6 -6.87 12.70 6.36
C GLU A 6 -5.79 11.63 6.51
N TYR A 7 -6.19 10.41 6.83
CA TYR A 7 -5.28 9.26 6.91
C TYR A 7 -4.59 9.01 5.56
N PHE A 8 -5.35 8.85 4.47
CA PHE A 8 -4.78 8.59 3.16
C PHE A 8 -4.01 9.79 2.58
N GLN A 9 -4.39 11.03 2.92
CA GLN A 9 -3.58 12.21 2.62
C GLN A 9 -2.24 12.18 3.36
N THR A 10 -2.23 11.82 4.65
CA THR A 10 -1.00 11.69 5.45
C THR A 10 -0.11 10.59 4.89
N LEU A 11 -0.68 9.42 4.59
CA LEU A 11 0.04 8.30 3.98
C LEU A 11 0.65 8.71 2.63
N LYS A 12 -0.12 9.39 1.77
CA LYS A 12 0.38 9.91 0.49
C LYS A 12 1.60 10.81 0.67
N GLU A 13 1.55 11.71 1.65
CA GLU A 13 2.67 12.60 1.96
C GLU A 13 3.90 11.80 2.40
N TYR A 14 3.75 10.78 3.24
CA TYR A 14 4.85 9.92 3.69
C TYR A 14 5.49 9.18 2.52
N LEU A 15 4.67 8.52 1.70
CA LEU A 15 5.13 7.79 0.52
C LEU A 15 5.86 8.72 -0.47
N THR A 16 5.37 9.96 -0.63
CA THR A 16 6.00 10.98 -1.49
C THR A 16 7.35 11.44 -0.92
N ILE A 17 7.44 11.72 0.38
CA ILE A 17 8.69 12.12 1.05
C ILE A 17 9.76 11.02 0.92
N LEU A 18 9.34 9.76 1.01
CA LEU A 18 10.20 8.58 0.87
C LEU A 18 10.53 8.22 -0.58
N LYS A 19 9.92 8.90 -1.56
CA LYS A 19 10.11 8.65 -3.00
C LYS A 19 9.76 7.22 -3.42
N ILE A 20 8.66 6.70 -2.88
CA ILE A 20 8.13 5.36 -3.21
C ILE A 20 7.27 5.41 -4.50
N ASP A 21 7.52 6.37 -5.40
CA ASP A 21 6.73 6.61 -6.62
C ASP A 21 7.43 6.10 -7.89
N LYS A 22 7.83 4.82 -7.92
CA LYS A 22 8.67 4.32 -9.02
C LYS A 22 8.00 4.24 -10.39
N ASN A 23 6.68 4.37 -10.49
CA ASN A 23 5.99 4.45 -11.78
C ASN A 23 6.10 5.87 -12.37
N THR A 24 6.24 5.97 -13.70
CA THR A 24 6.29 7.25 -14.45
C THR A 24 5.09 8.17 -14.19
N LYS A 25 4.01 7.63 -13.60
CA LYS A 25 2.76 8.33 -13.28
C LYS A 25 2.68 8.87 -11.84
N GLY A 26 3.63 8.54 -10.96
CA GLY A 26 3.66 8.99 -9.56
C GLY A 26 2.51 8.48 -8.69
N ILE A 27 2.38 9.02 -7.47
CA ILE A 27 1.27 8.70 -6.55
C ILE A 27 0.05 9.58 -6.87
N ALA A 28 -0.96 8.98 -7.50
CA ALA A 28 -2.18 9.66 -7.93
C ALA A 28 -3.44 8.96 -7.44
N GLY A 29 -4.51 9.74 -7.31
CA GLY A 29 -5.84 9.23 -6.96
C GLY A 29 -6.83 9.40 -8.12
N CYS A 30 -7.92 8.65 -8.02
CA CYS A 30 -9.04 8.69 -8.93
C CYS A 30 -9.77 10.04 -8.85
N ASN A 31 -10.20 10.54 -10.00
CA ASN A 31 -11.04 11.74 -10.07
C ASN A 31 -12.52 11.39 -9.79
N ASP A 32 -13.41 12.39 -9.78
CA ASP A 32 -14.84 12.17 -9.49
C ASP A 32 -15.54 11.30 -10.55
N ASP A 33 -15.16 11.40 -11.82
CA ASP A 33 -15.72 10.56 -12.89
C ASP A 33 -15.28 9.11 -12.75
N ASP A 34 -14.01 8.87 -12.40
CA ASP A 34 -13.45 7.53 -12.13
C ASP A 34 -14.24 6.85 -10.98
N ILE A 35 -14.46 7.57 -9.88
CA ILE A 35 -15.20 7.07 -8.71
C ILE A 35 -16.67 6.84 -9.04
N LYS A 36 -17.30 7.77 -9.78
CA LYS A 36 -18.69 7.64 -10.21
C LYS A 36 -18.87 6.40 -11.09
N ALA A 37 -17.99 6.20 -12.07
CA ALA A 37 -18.03 5.02 -12.94
C ALA A 37 -17.92 3.71 -12.16
N LEU A 38 -17.09 3.69 -11.12
CA LEU A 38 -16.97 2.54 -10.24
C LEU A 38 -18.23 2.29 -9.43
N ILE A 39 -18.83 3.33 -8.86
CA ILE A 39 -20.09 3.23 -8.11
C ILE A 39 -21.22 2.73 -9.01
N ASP A 40 -21.30 3.23 -10.24
CA ASP A 40 -22.29 2.79 -11.22
C ASP A 40 -22.13 1.30 -11.58
N LYS A 41 -20.90 0.77 -11.56
CA LYS A 41 -20.58 -0.65 -11.87
C LYS A 41 -20.71 -1.59 -10.68
N LYS A 42 -20.20 -1.20 -9.51
CA LYS A 42 -20.03 -2.08 -8.34
C LYS A 42 -20.97 -1.75 -7.18
N GLY A 43 -21.73 -0.66 -7.27
CA GLY A 43 -22.57 -0.16 -6.19
C GLY A 43 -21.80 0.70 -5.19
N LYS A 44 -22.37 0.87 -3.99
CA LYS A 44 -21.80 1.74 -2.96
C LYS A 44 -20.42 1.23 -2.53
N LEU A 45 -19.46 2.15 -2.43
CA LEU A 45 -18.12 1.86 -1.90
C LEU A 45 -18.06 2.15 -0.40
N PRO A 46 -17.33 1.34 0.38
CA PRO A 46 -16.92 1.71 1.73
C PRO A 46 -16.08 2.99 1.71
N LEU A 47 -16.29 3.87 2.69
CA LEU A 47 -15.61 5.17 2.72
C LEU A 47 -14.08 5.06 2.76
N ALA A 48 -13.53 4.08 3.50
CA ALA A 48 -12.08 3.87 3.56
C ALA A 48 -11.51 3.47 2.19
N TYR A 49 -12.21 2.58 1.47
CA TYR A 49 -11.79 2.16 0.13
C TYR A 49 -11.93 3.29 -0.89
N GLU A 50 -13.01 4.06 -0.84
CA GLU A 50 -13.20 5.23 -1.70
C GLU A 50 -12.09 6.27 -1.48
N GLU A 51 -11.77 6.62 -0.23
CA GLU A 51 -10.73 7.61 0.07
C GLU A 51 -9.32 7.12 -0.30
N TYR A 52 -9.06 5.81 -0.24
CA TYR A 52 -7.86 5.20 -0.81
C TYR A 52 -7.77 5.47 -2.31
N LEU A 53 -8.81 5.11 -3.07
CA LEU A 53 -8.86 5.31 -4.52
C LEU A 53 -8.66 6.79 -4.87
N ARG A 54 -9.34 7.70 -4.17
CA ARG A 54 -9.24 9.15 -4.37
C ARG A 54 -7.88 9.76 -4.04
N SER A 55 -7.09 9.10 -3.20
CA SER A 55 -5.82 9.68 -2.71
C SER A 55 -4.60 9.10 -3.44
N ILE A 56 -4.50 7.77 -3.45
CA ILE A 56 -3.31 7.05 -3.91
C ILE A 56 -3.63 5.87 -4.84
N GLY A 57 -4.87 5.35 -4.86
CA GLY A 57 -5.19 4.08 -5.50
C GLY A 57 -5.28 4.09 -7.03
N LYS A 58 -4.99 5.19 -7.74
CA LYS A 58 -5.17 5.21 -9.21
C LYS A 58 -4.18 4.29 -9.93
N PHE A 59 -2.90 4.42 -9.59
CA PHE A 59 -1.79 3.70 -10.24
C PHE A 59 -0.88 2.99 -9.24
N PHE A 60 -1.16 3.12 -7.94
CA PHE A 60 -0.17 2.80 -6.92
C PHE A 60 -0.10 1.28 -6.70
N LEU A 61 1.12 0.76 -6.80
CA LEU A 61 1.48 -0.63 -6.58
C LEU A 61 2.44 -0.70 -5.40
N PHE A 62 2.18 -1.58 -4.44
CA PHE A 62 3.11 -1.84 -3.35
C PHE A 62 4.17 -2.86 -3.83
N ASP A 63 5.15 -2.38 -4.60
CA ASP A 63 6.14 -3.21 -5.32
C ASP A 63 6.87 -4.27 -4.47
N PHE A 64 7.09 -4.00 -3.18
CA PHE A 64 7.82 -4.94 -2.32
C PHE A 64 6.97 -6.16 -1.91
N MET A 65 5.65 -6.10 -2.04
CA MET A 65 4.78 -7.24 -1.71
C MET A 65 4.59 -8.19 -2.90
N ASP A 66 5.68 -8.43 -3.65
CA ASP A 66 5.72 -9.24 -4.89
C ASP A 66 4.48 -9.07 -5.76
N ALA A 67 4.20 -7.83 -6.16
CA ALA A 67 3.15 -7.46 -7.10
C ALA A 67 1.72 -7.85 -6.67
N GLU A 68 1.37 -7.50 -5.44
CA GLU A 68 -0.04 -7.34 -5.11
C GLU A 68 -0.59 -6.06 -5.77
N ASN A 69 -1.41 -6.26 -6.80
CA ASN A 69 -2.01 -5.20 -7.58
C ASN A 69 -3.33 -4.75 -6.97
N MET A 70 -3.40 -3.47 -6.62
CA MET A 70 -4.59 -2.80 -6.07
C MET A 70 -5.00 -1.57 -6.85
N SER A 71 -4.41 -1.39 -8.04
CA SER A 71 -4.60 -0.17 -8.80
C SER A 71 -6.02 -0.14 -9.38
N TYR A 72 -6.63 1.05 -9.37
CA TYR A 72 -7.91 1.26 -10.03
C TYR A 72 -7.85 0.93 -11.52
N GLU A 73 -6.74 1.26 -12.18
CA GLU A 73 -6.61 1.06 -13.64
C GLU A 73 -6.54 -0.42 -14.03
N ASP A 74 -6.14 -1.28 -13.10
CA ASP A 74 -6.11 -2.72 -13.28
C ASP A 74 -7.33 -3.41 -12.64
N LEU A 75 -8.29 -2.67 -12.09
CA LEU A 75 -9.42 -3.23 -11.34
C LEU A 75 -10.32 -4.16 -12.18
N ASP A 76 -10.42 -3.90 -13.48
CA ASP A 76 -11.17 -4.76 -14.40
C ASP A 76 -10.47 -6.12 -14.56
N TYR A 77 -9.15 -6.11 -14.74
CA TYR A 77 -8.33 -7.33 -14.74
C TYR A 77 -8.43 -8.06 -13.40
N THR A 78 -8.25 -7.36 -12.29
CA THR A 78 -8.35 -7.91 -10.93
C THR A 78 -9.74 -8.52 -10.67
N THR A 79 -10.80 -7.90 -11.19
CA THR A 79 -12.17 -8.44 -11.12
C THR A 79 -12.28 -9.74 -11.91
N GLU A 80 -11.89 -9.74 -13.19
CA GLU A 80 -11.98 -10.91 -14.06
C GLU A 80 -11.20 -12.10 -13.48
N PHE A 81 -10.01 -11.84 -12.94
CA PHE A 81 -9.20 -12.84 -12.28
C PHE A 81 -9.88 -13.41 -11.02
N GLY A 82 -10.44 -12.57 -10.15
CA GLY A 82 -11.12 -13.08 -8.96
C GLY A 82 -12.44 -13.80 -9.26
N GLU A 83 -13.12 -13.46 -10.35
CA GLU A 83 -14.25 -14.24 -10.85
C GLU A 83 -13.82 -15.65 -11.29
N GLN A 84 -12.67 -15.79 -11.97
CA GLN A 84 -12.10 -17.09 -12.31
C GLN A 84 -11.72 -17.93 -11.07
N ILE A 85 -11.20 -17.28 -10.02
CA ILE A 85 -10.94 -17.95 -8.73
C ILE A 85 -12.23 -18.43 -8.09
N PHE A 86 -13.29 -17.62 -8.08
CA PHE A 86 -14.58 -18.05 -7.54
C PHE A 86 -15.13 -19.27 -8.28
N GLU A 87 -15.07 -19.27 -9.62
CA GLU A 87 -15.49 -20.41 -10.43
C GLU A 87 -14.64 -21.65 -10.15
N SER A 88 -13.31 -21.50 -10.09
CA SER A 88 -12.38 -22.61 -9.87
C SER A 88 -12.54 -23.26 -8.48
N ASN A 89 -12.91 -22.46 -7.47
CA ASN A 89 -13.14 -22.92 -6.11
C ASN A 89 -14.60 -23.30 -5.83
N ASN A 90 -15.47 -23.35 -6.86
CA ASN A 90 -16.92 -23.53 -6.70
C ASN A 90 -17.54 -22.58 -5.66
N PHE A 91 -16.97 -21.40 -5.50
CA PHE A 91 -17.37 -20.43 -4.50
C PHE A 91 -18.46 -19.51 -5.06
N THR A 92 -19.53 -19.33 -4.28
CA THR A 92 -20.56 -18.33 -4.56
C THR A 92 -20.64 -17.35 -3.40
N ALA A 93 -20.38 -16.07 -3.67
CA ALA A 93 -20.52 -15.04 -2.66
C ALA A 93 -21.98 -14.88 -2.22
N ASN A 94 -22.23 -14.91 -0.91
CA ASN A 94 -23.58 -14.81 -0.35
C ASN A 94 -24.17 -13.39 -0.40
N GLN A 95 -23.34 -12.40 -0.73
CA GLN A 95 -23.69 -10.99 -0.85
C GLN A 95 -22.71 -10.30 -1.82
N PRO A 96 -23.00 -9.08 -2.31
CA PRO A 96 -22.09 -8.36 -3.22
C PRO A 96 -20.68 -8.24 -2.65
N VAL A 97 -19.67 -8.41 -3.50
CA VAL A 97 -18.25 -8.29 -3.13
C VAL A 97 -17.52 -7.34 -4.06
N ILE A 98 -16.46 -6.73 -3.55
CA ILE A 98 -15.49 -6.00 -4.36
C ILE A 98 -14.15 -6.72 -4.20
N ILE A 99 -13.62 -7.25 -5.30
CA ILE A 99 -12.25 -7.75 -5.35
C ILE A 99 -11.34 -6.51 -5.43
N ILE A 100 -10.48 -6.34 -4.43
CA ILE A 100 -9.66 -5.12 -4.25
C ILE A 100 -8.19 -5.34 -4.58
N SER A 101 -7.75 -6.60 -4.61
CA SER A 101 -6.39 -6.93 -4.98
C SER A 101 -6.28 -8.33 -5.58
N GLU A 102 -5.27 -8.51 -6.41
CA GLU A 102 -4.73 -9.81 -6.81
C GLU A 102 -3.23 -9.83 -6.55
N ARG A 103 -2.66 -11.00 -6.27
CA ARG A 103 -1.22 -11.19 -6.23
C ARG A 103 -0.82 -12.35 -7.13
N ARG A 104 -0.35 -12.04 -8.34
CA ARG A 104 0.41 -12.92 -9.26
C ARG A 104 -0.05 -14.38 -9.29
N ASN A 105 -1.35 -14.61 -9.38
CA ASN A 105 -1.92 -15.96 -9.46
C ASN A 105 -1.74 -16.81 -8.18
N ASP A 106 -1.55 -16.18 -7.01
CA ASP A 106 -1.52 -16.86 -5.72
C ASP A 106 -2.87 -16.72 -5.00
N TYR A 107 -3.37 -15.50 -4.86
CA TYR A 107 -4.62 -15.21 -4.16
C TYR A 107 -5.26 -13.89 -4.62
N ILE A 108 -6.53 -13.72 -4.26
CA ILE A 108 -7.25 -12.45 -4.29
C ILE A 108 -7.57 -11.96 -2.89
N SER A 109 -7.70 -10.64 -2.75
CA SER A 109 -8.36 -10.05 -1.58
C SER A 109 -9.67 -9.37 -1.97
N LEU A 110 -10.66 -9.49 -1.09
CA LEU A 110 -11.99 -8.91 -1.29
C LEU A 110 -12.50 -8.23 -0.03
N ILE A 111 -13.45 -7.32 -0.24
CA ILE A 111 -14.23 -6.67 0.81
C ILE A 111 -15.72 -6.81 0.53
N TYR A 112 -16.52 -6.85 1.58
CA TYR A 112 -17.97 -6.76 1.50
C TYR A 112 -18.39 -5.31 1.75
N PRO A 113 -18.99 -4.61 0.77
CA PRO A 113 -19.28 -3.18 0.86
C PRO A 113 -20.32 -2.82 1.93
N ASP A 114 -21.17 -3.78 2.31
CA ASP A 114 -22.23 -3.59 3.31
C ASP A 114 -21.76 -3.82 4.75
N GLU A 115 -20.49 -4.21 4.98
CA GLU A 115 -19.93 -4.43 6.33
C GLU A 115 -19.52 -3.13 7.06
N GLY A 116 -19.66 -1.96 6.41
CA GLY A 116 -19.43 -0.65 6.99
C GLY A 116 -18.39 0.19 6.24
N ASP A 117 -18.03 1.33 6.82
CA ASP A 117 -17.14 2.30 6.17
C ASP A 117 -15.69 1.80 6.02
N ASN A 118 -15.27 0.87 6.88
CA ASN A 118 -13.93 0.27 6.89
C ASN A 118 -14.07 -1.24 7.12
N PRO A 119 -14.45 -2.00 6.08
CA PRO A 119 -14.83 -3.39 6.20
C PRO A 119 -13.62 -4.27 6.46
N LYS A 120 -13.88 -5.49 6.90
CA LYS A 120 -12.87 -6.55 6.97
C LYS A 120 -12.34 -6.87 5.57
N VAL A 121 -11.08 -7.28 5.50
CA VAL A 121 -10.49 -7.81 4.27
C VAL A 121 -10.41 -9.33 4.37
N TRP A 122 -10.92 -9.98 3.33
CA TRP A 122 -10.88 -11.43 3.16
C TRP A 122 -9.86 -11.81 2.10
N ILE A 123 -9.33 -13.03 2.19
CA ILE A 123 -8.38 -13.60 1.23
C ILE A 123 -8.87 -14.97 0.77
N MET A 124 -8.64 -15.29 -0.50
CA MET A 124 -8.95 -16.59 -1.10
C MET A 124 -7.81 -16.98 -2.03
N SER A 125 -7.32 -18.21 -1.86
CA SER A 125 -6.26 -18.80 -2.69
C SER A 125 -6.80 -19.20 -4.06
N GLU A 126 -5.99 -19.02 -5.10
CA GLU A 126 -6.22 -19.66 -6.41
C GLU A 126 -6.09 -21.18 -6.29
N TYR A 127 -5.07 -21.65 -5.57
CA TYR A 127 -4.80 -23.07 -5.37
C TYR A 127 -5.40 -23.52 -4.04
N TRP A 128 -6.53 -24.20 -4.13
CA TRP A 128 -7.18 -24.85 -3.00
C TRP A 128 -7.35 -26.34 -3.30
N ASP A 129 -6.98 -27.18 -2.35
CA ASP A 129 -7.26 -28.61 -2.44
C ASP A 129 -8.61 -28.87 -1.78
N ASP A 130 -9.56 -29.40 -2.55
CA ASP A 130 -10.92 -29.73 -2.08
C ASP A 130 -10.91 -30.77 -0.94
N ASP A 131 -9.78 -31.46 -0.73
CA ASP A 131 -9.59 -32.42 0.36
C ASP A 131 -9.19 -31.76 1.70
N GLU A 132 -8.95 -30.44 1.76
CA GLU A 132 -8.67 -29.73 3.02
C GLU A 132 -9.96 -29.48 3.83
N GLU A 133 -9.94 -29.79 5.13
CA GLU A 133 -11.09 -29.58 6.05
C GLU A 133 -11.34 -28.10 6.39
N GLU A 134 -10.48 -27.18 5.94
CA GLU A 134 -10.56 -25.74 6.22
C GLU A 134 -11.38 -24.99 5.15
N GLU A 135 -11.78 -23.75 5.44
CA GLU A 135 -12.46 -22.89 4.45
C GLU A 135 -11.41 -22.08 3.67
N ASN A 136 -11.43 -22.12 2.33
CA ASN A 136 -10.51 -21.31 1.50
C ASN A 136 -10.65 -19.80 1.76
N LEU A 137 -11.89 -19.32 1.96
CA LEU A 137 -12.14 -17.91 2.25
C LEU A 137 -11.86 -17.60 3.73
N THR A 138 -10.73 -16.95 4.01
CA THR A 138 -10.33 -16.61 5.39
C THR A 138 -10.21 -15.11 5.61
N THR A 139 -10.20 -14.70 6.88
CA THR A 139 -9.95 -13.30 7.24
C THR A 139 -8.48 -12.97 7.05
N ARG A 140 -8.18 -11.98 6.21
CA ARG A 140 -6.83 -11.45 6.01
C ARG A 140 -6.46 -10.40 7.04
N MET A 141 -7.36 -9.41 7.21
CA MET A 141 -7.19 -8.28 8.11
C MET A 141 -8.55 -7.87 8.68
N ASN A 142 -8.56 -7.36 9.90
CA ASN A 142 -9.80 -6.97 10.58
C ASN A 142 -10.46 -5.73 9.95
N SER A 143 -9.68 -4.91 9.25
CA SER A 143 -10.19 -3.78 8.48
C SER A 143 -9.34 -3.48 7.24
N PHE A 144 -9.90 -2.70 6.31
CA PHE A 144 -9.18 -2.25 5.12
C PHE A 144 -8.00 -1.35 5.47
N THR A 145 -8.14 -0.45 6.45
CA THR A 145 -7.00 0.37 6.89
C THR A 145 -5.89 -0.45 7.55
N ASP A 146 -6.21 -1.55 8.24
CA ASP A 146 -5.18 -2.45 8.82
C ASP A 146 -4.34 -3.11 7.72
N LEU A 147 -4.96 -3.44 6.57
CA LEU A 147 -4.24 -3.93 5.40
C LEU A 147 -3.26 -2.88 4.87
N ILE A 148 -3.71 -1.63 4.73
CA ILE A 148 -2.88 -0.53 4.26
C ILE A 148 -1.72 -0.25 5.23
N ASP A 149 -1.97 -0.26 6.53
CA ASP A 149 -0.95 -0.13 7.58
C ASP A 149 0.07 -1.27 7.51
N SER A 150 -0.37 -2.50 7.23
CA SER A 150 0.51 -3.64 6.98
C SER A 150 1.42 -3.40 5.77
N PHE A 151 0.86 -2.90 4.66
CA PHE A 151 1.63 -2.60 3.45
C PHE A 151 2.64 -1.47 3.65
N PHE A 152 2.27 -0.43 4.39
CA PHE A 152 3.20 0.63 4.74
C PHE A 152 4.34 0.11 5.63
N THR A 153 4.03 -0.74 6.61
CA THR A 153 5.02 -1.41 7.45
C THR A 153 6.00 -2.23 6.61
N GLN A 154 5.51 -3.07 5.70
CA GLN A 154 6.35 -3.86 4.80
C GLN A 154 7.20 -2.97 3.90
N THR A 155 6.66 -1.85 3.43
CA THR A 155 7.39 -0.89 2.63
C THR A 155 8.56 -0.28 3.41
N LEU A 156 8.35 0.15 4.66
CA LEU A 156 9.42 0.70 5.50
C LEU A 156 10.55 -0.31 5.72
N ILE A 157 10.21 -1.56 6.02
CA ILE A 157 11.20 -2.61 6.32
C ILE A 157 12.05 -2.92 5.09
N ASN A 158 11.44 -2.92 3.91
CA ASN A 158 12.02 -3.64 2.79
C ASN A 158 12.37 -2.80 1.56
N HIS A 159 11.87 -1.57 1.44
CA HIS A 159 12.03 -0.76 0.22
C HIS A 159 13.50 -0.59 -0.20
N THR A 160 14.41 -0.55 0.76
CA THR A 160 15.85 -0.38 0.53
C THR A 160 16.50 -1.58 -0.18
N ALA A 161 15.93 -2.79 -0.12
CA ALA A 161 16.39 -3.92 -0.93
C ALA A 161 16.26 -3.61 -2.43
N GLY A 162 15.25 -2.81 -2.79
CA GLY A 162 15.02 -2.29 -4.13
C GLY A 162 16.11 -1.33 -4.66
N PHE A 163 17.05 -0.87 -3.82
CA PHE A 163 18.09 0.07 -4.24
C PHE A 163 19.21 -0.58 -5.02
N HIS A 164 19.41 -1.89 -4.86
CA HIS A 164 20.45 -2.65 -5.55
C HIS A 164 20.03 -3.12 -6.95
N PHE A 165 18.75 -2.93 -7.31
CA PHE A 165 18.24 -3.18 -8.66
C PHE A 165 18.44 -1.94 -9.53
N VAL A 166 19.69 -1.77 -10.01
CA VAL A 166 20.12 -0.60 -10.78
C VAL A 166 19.96 -0.86 -12.28
N SER A 167 19.43 0.12 -13.01
CA SER A 167 19.27 0.04 -14.48
C SER A 167 20.63 -0.14 -15.16
N SER A 168 20.67 -0.94 -16.23
CA SER A 168 21.83 -1.10 -17.11
C SER A 168 22.25 0.20 -17.82
N GLU A 169 21.42 1.25 -17.78
CA GLU A 169 21.73 2.58 -18.30
C GLU A 169 22.70 3.36 -17.41
N ILE A 170 22.83 2.99 -16.13
CA ILE A 170 23.77 3.63 -15.20
C ILE A 170 25.15 3.01 -15.43
N PRO A 171 26.19 3.80 -15.74
CA PRO A 171 27.54 3.28 -15.94
C PRO A 171 28.02 2.49 -14.72
N GLU A 172 28.71 1.36 -14.94
CA GLU A 172 29.17 0.46 -13.86
C GLU A 172 29.99 1.19 -12.80
N ASN A 173 30.83 2.14 -13.21
CA ASN A 173 31.66 2.96 -12.32
C ASN A 173 30.86 4.01 -11.50
N GLU A 174 29.56 4.19 -11.77
CA GLU A 174 28.66 5.11 -11.06
C GLU A 174 27.64 4.39 -10.17
N VAL A 175 27.52 3.06 -10.28
CA VAL A 175 26.52 2.24 -9.57
C VAL A 175 26.60 2.43 -8.05
N GLU A 176 27.79 2.36 -7.46
CA GLU A 176 27.95 2.51 -6.00
C GLU A 176 27.46 3.89 -5.51
N ASN A 177 27.85 4.96 -6.22
CA ASN A 177 27.43 6.32 -5.90
C ASN A 177 25.92 6.51 -6.10
N HIS A 178 25.34 5.86 -7.11
CA HIS A 178 23.90 5.86 -7.33
C HIS A 178 23.16 5.21 -6.16
N ILE A 179 23.56 4.01 -5.74
CA ILE A 179 22.97 3.29 -4.61
C ILE A 179 23.10 4.11 -3.32
N ARG A 180 24.29 4.66 -3.05
CA ARG A 180 24.51 5.54 -1.89
C ARG A 180 23.56 6.74 -1.88
N ASN A 181 23.36 7.38 -3.03
CA ASN A 181 22.42 8.49 -3.16
C ASN A 181 20.95 8.10 -2.90
N LEU A 182 20.55 6.86 -3.21
CA LEU A 182 19.20 6.35 -2.88
C LEU A 182 19.04 6.22 -1.36
N TYR A 183 20.01 5.63 -0.67
CA TYR A 183 20.01 5.53 0.79
C TYR A 183 19.99 6.90 1.47
N LEU A 184 20.80 7.87 1.01
CA LEU A 184 20.80 9.22 1.59
C LEU A 184 19.44 9.92 1.42
N LYS A 185 18.80 9.77 0.26
CA LYS A 185 17.44 10.29 0.02
C LYS A 185 16.42 9.64 0.95
N TRP A 186 16.50 8.31 1.13
CA TRP A 186 15.64 7.57 2.04
C TRP A 186 15.80 8.04 3.49
N PHE A 187 17.02 8.09 4.01
CA PHE A 187 17.31 8.54 5.37
C PHE A 187 16.88 10.00 5.62
N THR A 188 17.10 10.87 4.64
CA THR A 188 16.60 12.26 4.69
C THR A 188 15.08 12.30 4.76
N GLY A 189 14.39 11.49 3.95
CA GLY A 189 12.93 11.37 3.98
C GLY A 189 12.41 10.89 5.34
N LEU A 190 13.04 9.86 5.91
CA LEU A 190 12.72 9.38 7.26
C LEU A 190 12.84 10.50 8.31
N LYS A 191 13.90 11.32 8.27
CA LYS A 191 14.06 12.48 9.19
C LYS A 191 12.98 13.53 9.04
N ILE A 192 12.53 13.80 7.81
CA ILE A 192 11.44 14.74 7.54
C ILE A 192 10.13 14.21 8.13
N ILE A 193 9.82 12.92 7.93
CA ILE A 193 8.61 12.30 8.50
C ILE A 193 8.68 12.29 10.03
N LYS A 194 9.82 11.93 10.62
CA LYS A 194 10.04 11.98 12.07
C LYS A 194 9.70 13.35 12.65
N THR A 195 10.20 14.41 12.03
CA THR A 195 9.88 15.78 12.43
C THR A 195 8.38 16.04 12.36
N ARG A 196 7.69 15.59 11.32
CA ARG A 196 6.23 15.76 11.21
C ARG A 196 5.47 15.01 12.29
N VAL A 197 5.85 13.76 12.57
CA VAL A 197 5.25 12.95 13.63
C VAL A 197 5.42 13.63 15.00
N ASP A 198 6.61 14.15 15.30
CA ASP A 198 6.89 14.84 16.57
C ASP A 198 6.04 16.12 16.78
N HIS A 199 5.59 16.75 15.68
CA HIS A 199 4.75 17.95 15.72
C HIS A 199 3.27 17.65 15.48
N TYR A 200 2.89 16.38 15.27
CA TYR A 200 1.50 16.00 15.08
C TYR A 200 0.72 16.13 16.39
N ALA A 201 -0.31 16.98 16.38
CA ALA A 201 -1.18 17.22 17.55
C ALA A 201 -2.66 16.89 17.27
N GLY A 202 -2.94 16.15 16.19
CA GLY A 202 -4.30 15.77 15.81
C GLY A 202 -4.83 14.61 16.66
N ASN A 203 -6.15 14.39 16.59
CA ASN A 203 -6.85 13.33 17.31
C ASN A 203 -7.35 12.20 16.39
N ASN A 204 -6.89 12.16 15.14
CA ASN A 204 -7.28 11.13 14.20
C ASN A 204 -6.56 9.82 14.56
N VAL A 205 -7.32 8.82 15.04
CA VAL A 205 -6.78 7.55 15.51
C VAL A 205 -5.99 6.80 14.42
N LEU A 206 -6.40 6.90 13.16
CA LEU A 206 -5.72 6.22 12.05
C LEU A 206 -4.36 6.87 11.76
N ILE A 207 -4.26 8.20 11.86
CA ILE A 207 -2.96 8.88 11.74
C ILE A 207 -2.07 8.56 12.94
N ASN A 208 -2.63 8.46 14.15
CA ASN A 208 -1.85 8.04 15.31
C ASN A 208 -1.28 6.63 15.13
N ASN A 209 -2.06 5.66 14.64
CA ASN A 209 -1.57 4.32 14.31
C ASN A 209 -0.46 4.35 13.25
N LEU A 210 -0.66 5.12 12.17
CA LEU A 210 0.35 5.29 11.11
C LEU A 210 1.66 5.88 11.65
N ASN A 211 1.55 6.89 12.53
CA ASN A 211 2.68 7.52 13.19
C ASN A 211 3.41 6.53 14.11
N GLU A 212 2.68 5.71 14.86
CA GLU A 212 3.26 4.67 15.72
C GLU A 212 4.03 3.64 14.90
N ILE A 213 3.46 3.14 13.80
CA ILE A 213 4.14 2.22 12.86
C ILE A 213 5.46 2.83 12.37
N PHE A 214 5.41 4.08 11.88
CA PHE A 214 6.59 4.79 11.42
C PHE A 214 7.64 4.92 12.54
N MET A 215 7.21 5.32 13.74
CA MET A 215 8.09 5.56 14.88
C MET A 215 8.74 4.28 15.39
N SER A 216 8.01 3.15 15.37
CA SER A 216 8.57 1.84 15.71
C SER A 216 9.71 1.46 14.77
N TYR A 217 9.54 1.65 13.46
CA TYR A 217 10.62 1.43 12.49
C TYR A 217 11.78 2.42 12.69
N TYR A 218 11.47 3.71 12.77
CA TYR A 218 12.48 4.77 12.84
C TYR A 218 13.35 4.64 14.10
N SER A 219 12.75 4.40 15.27
CA SER A 219 13.48 4.39 16.55
C SER A 219 14.50 3.26 16.64
N ILE A 220 14.24 2.11 16.01
CA ILE A 220 15.18 0.99 15.94
C ILE A 220 16.41 1.36 15.09
N ASN A 221 16.21 2.19 14.06
CA ASN A 221 17.23 2.53 13.05
C ASN A 221 17.86 3.91 13.27
N GLU A 222 17.44 4.67 14.28
CA GLU A 222 17.77 6.10 14.40
C GLU A 222 19.27 6.37 14.47
N ASN A 223 20.04 5.59 15.23
CA ASN A 223 21.49 5.79 15.35
C ASN A 223 22.17 5.61 13.99
N PHE A 224 21.84 4.53 13.28
CA PHE A 224 22.40 4.25 11.96
C PHE A 224 22.02 5.34 10.94
N ILE A 225 20.75 5.78 10.92
CA ILE A 225 20.29 6.88 10.07
C ILE A 225 21.10 8.16 10.34
N ASN A 226 21.34 8.48 11.61
CA ASN A 226 22.10 9.67 12.00
C ASN A 226 23.58 9.57 11.61
N GLU A 227 24.21 8.42 11.81
CA GLU A 227 25.60 8.16 11.44
C GLU A 227 25.78 8.30 9.92
N GLU A 228 24.99 7.59 9.13
CA GLU A 228 25.04 7.64 7.67
C GLU A 228 24.85 9.06 7.11
N LEU A 229 23.89 9.82 7.65
CA LEU A 229 23.66 11.20 7.22
C LEU A 229 24.80 12.15 7.66
N ASN A 230 25.45 11.90 8.80
CA ASN A 230 26.54 12.74 9.30
C ASN A 230 27.85 12.48 8.53
N ASP A 231 28.17 11.21 8.28
CA ASP A 231 29.39 10.79 7.60
C ASP A 231 29.40 11.21 6.13
N ASN A 232 28.20 11.31 5.53
CA ASN A 232 28.01 11.73 4.15
C ASN A 232 27.61 13.21 4.00
N LYS A 233 27.86 14.06 5.01
CA LYS A 233 27.58 15.51 4.93
C LYS A 233 28.31 16.17 3.75
N ILE A 234 27.59 16.33 2.64
CA ILE A 234 27.67 17.52 1.79
C ILE A 234 27.06 18.67 2.61
N GLN A 235 27.81 19.77 2.73
CA GLN A 235 27.32 21.01 3.34
C GLN A 235 26.03 21.45 2.61
N PHE A 236 24.91 21.55 3.33
CA PHE A 236 23.70 22.21 2.84
C PHE A 236 23.96 23.69 2.57
#